data_AF-A0A150TFB5-F1
#
_entry.id   AF-A0A150TFB5-F1
#
_cell.length_a   1.000
_cell.length_b   1.000
_cell.length_c   1.000
_cell.angle_alpha   90.00
_cell.angle_beta   90.00
_cell.angle_gamma   90.00
#
_symmetry.space_group_name_H-M   'P 1'
#
loop_
_entity.id
_entity.type
_entity.pdbx_description
1 polymer ?
#
loop_
_entity_poly.entity_id
_entity_poly.type
_entity_poly.pdbx_seq_one_letter_code
_entity_poly.pdbx_strand_id
1 'polypeptide(L)'
;MSRNVFLFELAATRGDAEEVERALLSRASAFALGAFPTLDPALFAHRILRGKGASYTWEIGLDEVEEARRAELHAALLEQVETSLAGVAELRSSAAYADLTLPAPGLEPARARGEPGGALSFADGDLPVWEDHARGSGAAAAGSALPEDLTAEIAQRRAAVPVEPALKPWGAGHVYTGSADRAHLAYLHGYFDARAAKASPADRRKIIAFRAFQAREGSTAAINTYDNQIVTWGTGWGGLGWLGKVMERATANDAVREALGAAGVRYRGSNVYDVVDLDAGTVVTGGKEALEILRRSVPLLHLLIDLARNPATRDAVTEAQLRTFMEGSGNIGGADAIATQALFNLIAHLKHWAPGYVIGCLEWAVPQLGPGSPSEERDRRLAALVGRYFYGKARKHRWIPDFRQFRLYFRHMKDDGLDCLDEPFLQAAAPPGDDPFAAAMGAPAAAPPPKDPRLRRAPLAGQPDLESVASGRGALRRGARGPGVKALQGALLALGESAPGGADGAFGPGLEAAVKRFQAERGLAADGVVGAATLAALDAALVASAATRAAAAETSNRREEEEHR
;
A
#
# COMPACT_ATOMS: atom_id res chain seq x y z
N MET A 1 22.32 9.98 -4.32
CA MET A 1 23.73 9.54 -4.35
C MET A 1 23.76 8.33 -5.24
N SER A 2 24.57 8.34 -6.29
CA SER A 2 24.56 7.32 -7.34
C SER A 2 25.33 6.09 -6.88
N ARG A 3 24.75 4.90 -7.08
CA ARG A 3 25.41 3.62 -6.82
C ARG A 3 26.35 3.33 -8.00
N ASN A 4 27.62 3.13 -7.71
CA ASN A 4 28.61 2.76 -8.72
C ASN A 4 28.59 1.24 -8.86
N VAL A 5 28.43 0.72 -10.08
CA VAL A 5 28.49 -0.73 -10.32
C VAL A 5 29.54 -1.04 -11.36
N PHE A 6 30.42 -1.97 -11.02
CA PHE A 6 31.50 -2.47 -11.86
C PHE A 6 31.15 -3.91 -12.25
N LEU A 7 31.10 -4.20 -13.55
CA LEU A 7 30.78 -5.50 -14.12
C LEU A 7 32.04 -6.12 -14.72
N PHE A 8 32.25 -7.40 -14.43
CA PHE A 8 33.35 -8.20 -14.96
C PHE A 8 32.79 -9.48 -15.58
N GLU A 9 32.97 -9.65 -16.88
CA GLU A 9 32.57 -10.86 -17.60
C GLU A 9 33.73 -11.84 -17.62
N LEU A 10 33.49 -13.08 -17.19
CA LEU A 10 34.51 -14.08 -16.89
C LEU A 10 34.24 -15.38 -17.65
N ALA A 11 35.29 -16.14 -17.93
CA ALA A 11 35.19 -17.51 -18.44
C ALA A 11 36.11 -18.44 -17.63
N ALA A 12 35.58 -19.56 -17.12
CA ALA A 12 36.36 -20.48 -16.32
C ALA A 12 37.51 -21.12 -17.12
N THR A 13 38.67 -21.25 -16.48
CA THR A 13 39.88 -21.81 -17.10
C THR A 13 39.92 -23.33 -17.08
N ARG A 14 39.30 -23.99 -16.07
CA ARG A 14 39.00 -25.43 -15.93
C ARG A 14 38.32 -25.71 -14.58
N GLY A 15 37.55 -26.79 -14.48
CA GLY A 15 36.93 -27.25 -13.22
C GLY A 15 35.43 -27.46 -13.34
N ASP A 16 34.84 -28.14 -12.34
CA ASP A 16 33.39 -28.21 -12.19
C ASP A 16 32.84 -26.81 -11.86
N ALA A 17 31.65 -26.50 -12.32
CA ALA A 17 31.07 -25.18 -12.18
C ALA A 17 30.89 -24.77 -10.71
N GLU A 18 30.57 -25.73 -9.84
CA GLU A 18 30.47 -25.48 -8.39
C GLU A 18 31.82 -25.12 -7.76
N GLU A 19 32.93 -25.68 -8.27
CA GLU A 19 34.26 -25.39 -7.76
C GLU A 19 34.71 -23.99 -8.17
N VAL A 20 34.43 -23.60 -9.41
CA VAL A 20 34.70 -22.25 -9.93
C VAL A 20 33.87 -21.23 -9.15
N GLU A 21 32.58 -21.46 -8.94
CA GLU A 21 31.70 -20.54 -8.20
C GLU A 21 32.13 -20.38 -6.73
N ARG A 22 32.48 -21.49 -6.07
CA ARG A 22 33.02 -21.45 -4.70
C ARG A 22 34.33 -20.67 -4.63
N ALA A 23 35.21 -20.83 -5.63
CA ALA A 23 36.45 -20.08 -5.70
C ALA A 23 36.19 -18.59 -5.95
N LEU A 24 35.25 -18.23 -6.83
CA LEU A 24 34.87 -16.83 -7.09
C LEU A 24 34.27 -16.16 -5.84
N LEU A 25 33.35 -16.84 -5.13
CA LEU A 25 32.75 -16.34 -3.89
C LEU A 25 33.78 -16.17 -2.77
N SER A 26 34.70 -17.13 -2.63
CA SER A 26 35.80 -17.04 -1.68
C SER A 26 36.72 -15.85 -2.00
N ARG A 27 37.06 -15.66 -3.27
CA ARG A 27 37.89 -14.52 -3.74
C ARG A 27 37.17 -13.18 -3.57
N ALA A 28 35.84 -13.14 -3.74
CA ALA A 28 35.03 -11.96 -3.45
C ALA A 28 35.07 -11.55 -1.97
N SER A 29 35.03 -12.52 -1.06
CA SER A 29 35.11 -12.25 0.38
C SER A 29 36.47 -11.72 0.85
N ALA A 30 37.52 -11.90 0.04
CA ALA A 30 38.89 -11.47 0.34
C ALA A 30 39.29 -10.16 -0.35
N PHE A 31 38.33 -9.50 -1.02
CA PHE A 31 38.59 -8.28 -1.78
C PHE A 31 38.89 -7.10 -0.86
N ALA A 32 40.01 -6.42 -1.11
CA ALA A 32 40.44 -5.25 -0.35
C ALA A 32 41.24 -4.32 -1.25
N LEU A 33 40.72 -3.11 -1.49
CA LEU A 33 41.39 -2.11 -2.32
C LEU A 33 42.49 -1.41 -1.50
N GLY A 34 43.72 -1.94 -1.54
CA GLY A 34 44.88 -1.38 -0.83
C GLY A 34 45.19 0.08 -1.20
N ALA A 35 44.83 0.52 -2.43
CA ALA A 35 44.96 1.91 -2.89
C ALA A 35 43.87 2.85 -2.35
N PHE A 36 42.81 2.31 -1.73
CA PHE A 36 41.67 3.06 -1.19
C PHE A 36 41.38 2.65 0.26
N PRO A 37 42.31 2.89 1.20
CA PRO A 37 42.24 2.38 2.58
C PRO A 37 41.08 2.95 3.41
N THR A 38 40.38 3.96 2.90
CA THR A 38 39.23 4.61 3.53
C THR A 38 37.88 3.99 3.11
N LEU A 39 37.86 3.10 2.12
CA LEU A 39 36.64 2.41 1.70
C LEU A 39 36.45 1.16 2.58
N ASP A 40 35.38 1.15 3.35
CA ASP A 40 35.02 0.01 4.19
C ASP A 40 34.67 -1.20 3.29
N PRO A 41 35.33 -2.36 3.46
CA PRO A 41 34.98 -3.60 2.76
C PRO A 41 33.51 -3.99 2.85
N ALA A 42 32.79 -3.57 3.90
CA ALA A 42 31.35 -3.79 4.06
C ALA A 42 30.48 -3.02 3.05
N LEU A 43 31.03 -2.02 2.35
CA LEU A 43 30.34 -1.25 1.32
C LEU A 43 30.37 -1.93 -0.06
N PHE A 44 31.13 -3.02 -0.20
CA PHE A 44 31.17 -3.79 -1.44
C PHE A 44 30.02 -4.80 -1.44
N ALA A 45 29.03 -4.56 -2.30
CA ALA A 45 27.98 -5.52 -2.58
C ALA A 45 28.40 -6.35 -3.81
N HIS A 46 28.71 -7.63 -3.60
CA HIS A 46 29.07 -8.53 -4.68
C HIS A 46 27.86 -9.32 -5.17
N ARG A 47 27.73 -9.48 -6.48
CA ARG A 47 26.75 -10.38 -7.11
C ARG A 47 27.44 -11.15 -8.21
N ILE A 48 27.37 -12.49 -8.18
CA ILE A 48 27.95 -13.35 -9.22
C ILE A 48 26.79 -14.07 -9.91
N LEU A 49 26.74 -13.98 -11.22
CA LEU A 49 25.68 -14.53 -12.07
C LEU A 49 26.29 -15.54 -13.03
N ARG A 50 25.69 -16.73 -13.15
CA ARG A 50 26.24 -17.79 -14.00
C ARG A 50 25.59 -17.80 -15.39
N GLY A 51 26.44 -17.91 -16.41
CA GLY A 51 26.07 -17.90 -17.82
C GLY A 51 26.04 -19.23 -18.51
N LYS A 52 25.62 -19.18 -19.79
CA LYS A 52 25.60 -20.37 -20.65
C LYS A 52 27.03 -20.82 -20.91
N GLY A 53 27.31 -22.08 -20.59
CA GLY A 53 28.66 -22.65 -20.67
C GLY A 53 29.49 -22.33 -19.43
N ALA A 54 30.78 -22.06 -19.62
CA ALA A 54 31.71 -21.75 -18.55
C ALA A 54 31.82 -20.23 -18.27
N SER A 55 30.79 -19.44 -18.59
CA SER A 55 30.80 -17.98 -18.43
C SER A 55 30.15 -17.51 -17.14
N TYR A 56 30.61 -16.38 -16.60
CA TYR A 56 30.11 -15.77 -15.38
C TYR A 56 30.15 -14.25 -15.48
N THR A 57 29.18 -13.56 -14.89
CA THR A 57 29.21 -12.11 -14.69
C THR A 57 29.41 -11.84 -13.21
N TRP A 58 30.45 -11.10 -12.85
CA TRP A 58 30.68 -10.64 -11.49
C TRP A 58 30.45 -9.14 -11.40
N GLU A 59 29.48 -8.76 -10.58
CA GLU A 59 29.17 -7.38 -10.25
C GLU A 59 29.68 -7.00 -8.88
N ILE A 60 30.25 -5.80 -8.80
CA ILE A 60 30.70 -5.18 -7.58
C ILE A 60 30.03 -3.82 -7.49
N GLY A 61 29.11 -3.66 -6.53
CA GLY A 61 28.46 -2.40 -6.21
C GLY A 61 29.19 -1.68 -5.08
N LEU A 62 29.43 -0.39 -5.26
CA LEU A 62 29.91 0.51 -4.22
C LEU A 62 28.98 1.73 -4.09
N ASP A 63 28.51 1.94 -2.87
CA ASP A 63 27.74 3.12 -2.50
C ASP A 63 28.69 4.25 -2.05
N GLU A 64 28.22 5.50 -2.13
CA GLU A 64 28.91 6.70 -1.60
C GLU A 64 30.26 7.08 -2.26
N VAL A 65 30.53 6.58 -3.46
CA VAL A 65 31.72 6.93 -4.25
C VAL A 65 31.44 8.11 -5.19
N GLU A 66 32.28 9.15 -5.10
CA GLU A 66 32.25 10.28 -6.02
C GLU A 66 32.51 9.86 -7.47
N GLU A 67 31.72 10.40 -8.40
CA GLU A 67 31.78 10.06 -9.83
C GLU A 67 33.18 10.25 -10.44
N ALA A 68 33.93 11.27 -10.02
CA ALA A 68 35.28 11.54 -10.49
C ALA A 68 36.27 10.41 -10.18
N ARG A 69 36.01 9.60 -9.14
CA ARG A 69 36.88 8.50 -8.68
C ARG A 69 36.50 7.15 -9.30
N ARG A 70 35.40 7.08 -10.05
CA ARG A 70 34.85 5.84 -10.62
C ARG A 70 35.85 5.15 -11.57
N ALA A 71 36.51 5.91 -12.43
CA ALA A 71 37.48 5.36 -13.38
C ALA A 71 38.72 4.79 -12.67
N GLU A 72 39.22 5.49 -11.64
CA GLU A 72 40.34 5.03 -10.82
C GLU A 72 39.98 3.77 -10.02
N LEU A 73 38.76 3.72 -9.46
CA LEU A 73 38.26 2.55 -8.75
C LEU A 73 38.02 1.35 -9.67
N HIS A 74 37.49 1.58 -10.88
CA HIS A 74 37.36 0.52 -11.87
C HIS A 74 38.71 -0.09 -12.22
N ALA A 75 39.74 0.74 -12.44
CA ALA A 75 41.09 0.29 -12.75
C ALA A 75 41.72 -0.52 -11.60
N ALA A 76 41.56 -0.06 -10.35
CA ALA A 76 42.07 -0.78 -9.18
C ALA A 76 41.34 -2.11 -8.92
N LEU A 77 40.01 -2.13 -9.09
CA LEU A 77 39.20 -3.35 -9.02
C LEU A 77 39.60 -4.33 -10.14
N LEU A 78 39.82 -3.83 -11.35
CA LEU A 78 40.20 -4.65 -12.51
C LEU A 78 41.53 -5.39 -12.26
N GLU A 79 42.57 -4.69 -11.82
CA GLU A 79 43.87 -5.29 -11.50
C GLU A 79 43.76 -6.37 -10.41
N GLN A 80 42.95 -6.11 -9.38
CA GLN A 80 42.74 -7.04 -8.29
C GLN A 80 41.85 -8.23 -8.71
N VAL A 81 40.87 -8.03 -9.59
CA VAL A 81 40.08 -9.12 -10.20
C VAL A 81 41.00 -10.02 -11.03
N GLU A 82 41.82 -9.46 -11.93
CA GLU A 82 42.73 -10.26 -12.76
C GLU A 82 43.72 -11.08 -11.91
N THR A 83 44.31 -10.45 -10.90
CA THR A 83 45.23 -11.12 -9.97
C THR A 83 44.51 -12.17 -9.14
N SER A 84 43.35 -11.81 -8.59
CA SER A 84 42.56 -12.70 -7.73
C SER A 84 41.88 -13.80 -8.51
N LEU A 85 41.79 -13.77 -9.84
CA LEU A 85 41.16 -14.81 -10.68
C LEU A 85 42.15 -15.71 -11.41
N ALA A 86 43.45 -15.43 -11.31
CA ALA A 86 44.51 -16.26 -11.87
C ALA A 86 44.30 -17.75 -11.53
N GLY A 87 44.30 -18.58 -12.58
CA GLY A 87 44.12 -20.03 -12.51
C GLY A 87 42.68 -20.53 -12.35
N VAL A 88 41.70 -19.66 -12.06
CA VAL A 88 40.29 -20.02 -11.81
C VAL A 88 39.36 -19.54 -12.92
N ALA A 89 39.54 -18.29 -13.38
CA ALA A 89 38.76 -17.72 -14.47
C ALA A 89 39.58 -16.66 -15.24
N GLU A 90 39.33 -16.56 -16.54
CA GLU A 90 39.84 -15.52 -17.42
C GLU A 90 38.83 -14.38 -17.54
N LEU A 91 39.29 -13.14 -17.37
CA LEU A 91 38.49 -11.96 -17.66
C LEU A 91 38.31 -11.79 -19.17
N ARG A 92 37.08 -11.57 -19.61
CA ARG A 92 36.68 -11.36 -21.01
C ARG A 92 36.40 -9.89 -21.30
N SER A 93 35.71 -9.20 -20.41
CA SER A 93 35.46 -7.76 -20.50
C SER A 93 35.15 -7.17 -19.13
N SER A 94 35.28 -5.85 -19.02
CA SER A 94 34.89 -5.10 -17.83
C SER A 94 34.22 -3.77 -18.19
N ALA A 95 33.31 -3.30 -17.33
CA ALA A 95 32.59 -2.05 -17.52
C ALA A 95 32.20 -1.41 -16.18
N ALA A 96 32.02 -0.09 -16.16
CA ALA A 96 31.62 0.68 -14.99
C ALA A 96 30.42 1.57 -15.29
N TYR A 97 29.42 1.57 -14.41
CA TYR A 97 28.15 2.28 -14.58
C TYR A 97 27.77 3.11 -13.35
N ALA A 98 26.98 4.16 -13.58
CA ALA A 98 26.24 4.88 -12.54
C ALA A 98 24.80 4.42 -12.58
N ASP A 99 24.24 4.02 -11.42
CA ASP A 99 22.83 3.64 -11.26
C ASP A 99 22.35 2.66 -12.35
N LEU A 100 22.59 1.37 -12.14
CA LEU A 100 22.19 0.35 -13.10
C LEU A 100 20.67 0.35 -13.32
N THR A 101 20.24 1.01 -14.39
CA THR A 101 19.14 0.55 -15.20
C THR A 101 19.75 -0.37 -16.26
N LEU A 102 19.92 -1.66 -15.96
CA LEU A 102 20.27 -2.65 -16.99
C LEU A 102 19.00 -3.08 -17.74
N PRO A 103 19.04 -3.25 -19.07
CA PRO A 103 18.11 -4.11 -19.77
C PRO A 103 18.49 -5.58 -19.49
N ALA A 104 17.51 -6.43 -19.15
CA ALA A 104 17.72 -7.88 -19.05
C ALA A 104 18.05 -8.46 -20.45
N PRO A 105 18.84 -9.55 -20.59
CA PRO A 105 18.38 -10.89 -20.22
C PRO A 105 19.43 -11.92 -19.73
N GLY A 106 18.96 -12.88 -18.92
CA GLY A 106 19.62 -14.15 -18.60
C GLY A 106 20.53 -14.11 -17.36
N LEU A 107 20.82 -15.28 -16.79
CA LEU A 107 21.71 -15.59 -15.66
C LEU A 107 21.00 -15.83 -14.30
N GLU A 108 20.87 -17.12 -13.94
CA GLU A 108 20.39 -17.66 -12.65
C GLU A 108 21.60 -17.97 -11.71
N PRO A 109 21.49 -17.77 -10.37
CA PRO A 109 22.54 -18.12 -9.41
C PRO A 109 22.39 -19.55 -8.82
N ALA A 110 23.51 -20.24 -8.52
CA ALA A 110 23.51 -21.61 -8.01
C ALA A 110 23.34 -21.70 -6.47
N ARG A 111 22.78 -22.83 -5.99
CA ARG A 111 22.56 -23.13 -4.56
C ARG A 111 23.49 -24.24 -4.06
N ALA A 112 24.12 -24.02 -2.89
CA ALA A 112 24.89 -25.04 -2.18
C ALA A 112 23.99 -25.95 -1.32
N ARG A 113 24.20 -27.28 -1.39
CA ARG A 113 23.47 -28.31 -0.61
C ARG A 113 24.14 -28.60 0.74
N GLY A 114 23.32 -28.85 1.75
CA GLY A 114 23.70 -29.53 3.00
C GLY A 114 22.48 -30.23 3.62
N GLU A 115 22.61 -31.53 3.89
CA GLU A 115 21.63 -32.44 4.52
C GLU A 115 22.34 -33.21 5.67
N PRO A 116 21.68 -33.95 6.61
CA PRO A 116 20.44 -34.69 6.40
C PRO A 116 19.39 -34.71 7.54
N GLY A 117 18.15 -34.99 7.14
CA GLY A 117 17.02 -35.21 8.05
C GLY A 117 15.78 -35.77 7.35
N GLY A 118 15.93 -36.82 6.54
CA GLY A 118 14.89 -37.78 6.17
C GLY A 118 13.56 -37.26 5.64
N ALA A 119 13.50 -36.82 4.38
CA ALA A 119 12.40 -37.08 3.44
C ALA A 119 12.72 -36.49 2.04
N LEU A 120 12.71 -37.35 1.02
CA LEU A 120 12.64 -37.07 -0.43
C LEU A 120 13.71 -36.11 -1.01
N SER A 121 14.80 -36.70 -1.49
CA SER A 121 15.74 -36.09 -2.44
C SER A 121 15.07 -35.91 -3.81
N PHE A 122 15.18 -34.71 -4.40
CA PHE A 122 14.98 -34.52 -5.83
C PHE A 122 16.11 -33.68 -6.42
N ALA A 123 16.63 -34.17 -7.54
CA ALA A 123 17.57 -33.50 -8.43
C ALA A 123 16.80 -32.76 -9.53
N ASP A 124 17.48 -31.75 -10.09
CA ASP A 124 17.19 -31.00 -11.31
C ASP A 124 16.01 -30.01 -11.28
N GLY A 125 16.29 -28.82 -11.81
CA GLY A 125 15.52 -27.60 -11.57
C GLY A 125 14.33 -27.41 -12.50
N ASP A 126 13.23 -27.01 -11.90
CA ASP A 126 12.44 -25.81 -12.22
C ASP A 126 11.44 -25.64 -11.06
N LEU A 127 11.20 -24.40 -10.64
CA LEU A 127 10.08 -24.08 -9.75
C LEU A 127 8.75 -24.41 -10.45
N PRO A 128 7.63 -24.54 -9.73
CA PRO A 128 6.54 -25.47 -10.06
C PRO A 128 5.90 -25.25 -11.45
N VAL A 129 5.48 -26.36 -12.08
CA VAL A 129 4.90 -26.38 -13.44
C VAL A 129 3.44 -25.89 -13.45
N TRP A 130 2.78 -25.81 -12.29
CA TRP A 130 1.37 -25.43 -12.22
C TRP A 130 1.14 -23.98 -12.65
N GLU A 131 2.15 -23.12 -12.53
CA GLU A 131 2.13 -21.73 -12.97
C GLU A 131 1.76 -21.54 -14.44
N ASP A 132 2.10 -22.51 -15.30
CA ASP A 132 1.79 -22.52 -16.73
C ASP A 132 0.31 -22.79 -17.02
N HIS A 133 -0.39 -23.37 -16.04
CA HIS A 133 -1.84 -23.60 -16.09
C HIS A 133 -2.64 -22.36 -15.63
N ALA A 134 -1.95 -21.31 -15.16
CA ALA A 134 -2.57 -20.04 -14.80
C ALA A 134 -2.97 -19.23 -16.04
N ARG A 135 -4.06 -18.47 -15.94
CA ARG A 135 -4.53 -17.61 -17.04
C ARG A 135 -3.74 -16.30 -17.11
N GLY A 136 -4.00 -15.47 -18.12
CA GLY A 136 -3.54 -14.07 -18.13
C GLY A 136 -4.12 -13.26 -16.96
N SER A 137 -3.42 -12.21 -16.52
CA SER A 137 -3.89 -11.37 -15.40
C SER A 137 -5.24 -10.71 -15.73
N GLY A 138 -6.17 -10.75 -14.76
CA GLY A 138 -7.48 -10.08 -14.87
C GLY A 138 -8.65 -10.93 -15.37
N ALA A 139 -8.48 -12.23 -15.62
CA ALA A 139 -9.56 -13.14 -16.02
C ALA A 139 -9.94 -14.12 -14.89
N ALA A 140 -11.11 -13.93 -14.29
CA ALA A 140 -11.68 -14.78 -13.23
C ALA A 140 -12.35 -16.05 -13.77
N ALA A 141 -11.57 -16.98 -14.33
CA ALA A 141 -12.11 -18.25 -14.82
C ALA A 141 -11.12 -19.41 -14.62
N ALA A 142 -11.63 -20.63 -14.50
CA ALA A 142 -10.84 -21.82 -14.15
C ALA A 142 -9.72 -22.08 -15.18
N GLY A 143 -8.46 -22.18 -14.75
CA GLY A 143 -7.33 -22.54 -15.61
C GLY A 143 -7.50 -23.90 -16.29
N SER A 144 -6.51 -24.32 -17.09
CA SER A 144 -6.49 -25.70 -17.60
C SER A 144 -6.42 -26.68 -16.42
N ALA A 145 -6.98 -27.89 -16.62
CA ALA A 145 -6.86 -28.96 -15.64
C ALA A 145 -5.38 -29.24 -15.35
N LEU A 146 -5.07 -29.41 -14.06
CA LEU A 146 -3.75 -29.79 -13.59
C LEU A 146 -3.59 -31.32 -13.64
N PRO A 147 -2.39 -31.83 -13.94
CA PRO A 147 -2.07 -33.25 -13.78
C PRO A 147 -2.31 -33.73 -12.33
N GLU A 148 -2.78 -34.98 -12.17
CA GLU A 148 -3.13 -35.54 -10.86
C GLU A 148 -1.93 -35.60 -9.91
N ASP A 149 -0.76 -35.98 -10.42
CA ASP A 149 0.50 -36.03 -9.69
C ASP A 149 0.91 -34.65 -9.15
N LEU A 150 0.75 -33.60 -9.96
CA LEU A 150 1.02 -32.23 -9.54
C LEU A 150 0.04 -31.75 -8.46
N THR A 151 -1.25 -32.09 -8.58
CA THR A 151 -2.23 -31.77 -7.52
C THR A 151 -1.95 -32.53 -6.23
N ALA A 152 -1.51 -33.79 -6.32
CA ALA A 152 -1.13 -34.61 -5.18
C ALA A 152 0.11 -34.08 -4.47
N GLU A 153 1.12 -33.61 -5.22
CA GLU A 153 2.30 -32.97 -4.64
C GLU A 153 1.92 -31.70 -3.88
N ILE A 154 1.15 -30.80 -4.50
CA ILE A 154 0.72 -29.54 -3.85
C ILE A 154 -0.10 -29.84 -2.59
N ALA A 155 -0.96 -30.87 -2.62
CA ALA A 155 -1.69 -31.31 -1.44
C ALA A 155 -0.75 -31.80 -0.32
N GLN A 156 0.30 -32.56 -0.66
CA GLN A 156 1.31 -33.01 0.29
C GLN A 156 2.10 -31.84 0.90
N ARG A 157 2.51 -30.86 0.08
CA ARG A 157 3.19 -29.64 0.54
C ARG A 157 2.34 -28.85 1.51
N ARG A 158 1.05 -28.66 1.19
CA ARG A 158 0.08 -28.01 2.08
C ARG A 158 -0.10 -28.77 3.40
N ALA A 159 -0.11 -30.11 3.37
CA ALA A 159 -0.27 -30.95 4.56
C ALA A 159 0.98 -30.97 5.46
N ALA A 160 2.16 -30.71 4.92
CA ALA A 160 3.41 -30.66 5.66
C ALA A 160 3.59 -29.37 6.49
N VAL A 161 2.80 -28.33 6.22
CA VAL A 161 2.85 -27.07 6.95
C VAL A 161 2.42 -27.29 8.42
N PRO A 162 3.15 -26.73 9.40
CA PRO A 162 2.77 -26.83 10.80
C PRO A 162 1.33 -26.34 11.05
N VAL A 163 0.53 -27.20 11.69
CA VAL A 163 -0.86 -26.88 12.04
C VAL A 163 -0.89 -25.89 13.20
N GLU A 164 -1.74 -24.88 13.10
CA GLU A 164 -2.02 -23.92 14.17
C GLU A 164 -3.37 -24.23 14.83
N PRO A 165 -3.40 -24.86 16.02
CA PRO A 165 -4.63 -25.27 16.68
C PRO A 165 -5.57 -24.11 17.03
N ALA A 166 -5.04 -22.89 17.20
CA ALA A 166 -5.84 -21.71 17.50
C ALA A 166 -6.55 -21.13 16.27
N LEU A 167 -6.21 -21.58 15.05
CA LEU A 167 -6.90 -21.17 13.84
C LEU A 167 -8.25 -21.90 13.75
N LYS A 168 -9.34 -21.13 13.86
CA LYS A 168 -10.70 -21.66 13.71
C LYS A 168 -10.98 -22.12 12.28
N PRO A 169 -11.85 -23.12 12.05
CA PRO A 169 -12.22 -23.59 10.72
C PRO A 169 -13.20 -22.65 9.99
N TRP A 170 -13.37 -22.92 8.69
CA TRP A 170 -14.23 -22.14 7.79
C TRP A 170 -15.70 -22.28 8.19
N GLY A 171 -16.44 -21.17 8.20
CA GLY A 171 -17.84 -21.11 8.66
C GLY A 171 -18.03 -20.75 10.15
N ALA A 172 -16.98 -20.85 10.98
CA ALA A 172 -16.96 -20.34 12.36
C ALA A 172 -16.26 -18.96 12.49
N GLY A 173 -15.85 -18.39 11.35
CA GLY A 173 -14.99 -17.20 11.24
C GLY A 173 -13.53 -17.54 11.48
N HIS A 174 -12.67 -17.51 10.44
CA HIS A 174 -11.23 -17.63 10.64
C HIS A 174 -10.72 -16.35 11.26
N VAL A 175 -10.36 -16.46 12.53
CA VAL A 175 -9.72 -15.41 13.31
C VAL A 175 -8.58 -16.06 14.08
N TYR A 176 -7.37 -15.67 13.74
CA TYR A 176 -6.15 -15.99 14.46
C TYR A 176 -5.42 -14.68 14.72
N THR A 177 -5.31 -14.26 15.96
CA THR A 177 -4.64 -13.00 16.31
C THR A 177 -3.14 -13.16 16.46
N GLY A 178 -2.63 -14.39 16.59
CA GLY A 178 -1.25 -14.67 16.98
C GLY A 178 -0.84 -14.15 18.36
N SER A 179 -1.78 -13.59 19.13
CA SER A 179 -1.51 -12.97 20.43
C SER A 179 -1.18 -14.00 21.53
N ALA A 180 -1.49 -15.27 21.30
CA ALA A 180 -1.13 -16.36 22.21
C ALA A 180 0.30 -16.89 21.99
N ASP A 181 0.95 -16.57 20.86
CA ASP A 181 2.30 -17.03 20.58
C ASP A 181 3.35 -16.13 21.24
N ARG A 182 3.72 -16.51 22.47
CA ARG A 182 4.73 -15.79 23.25
C ARG A 182 6.11 -15.76 22.59
N ALA A 183 6.50 -16.80 21.85
CA ALA A 183 7.82 -16.86 21.23
C ALA A 183 7.91 -15.89 20.04
N HIS A 184 6.88 -15.88 19.19
CA HIS A 184 6.81 -14.94 18.07
C HIS A 184 6.68 -13.49 18.55
N LEU A 185 5.87 -13.23 19.57
CA LEU A 185 5.78 -11.89 20.16
C LEU A 185 7.11 -11.40 20.76
N ALA A 186 7.86 -12.29 21.43
CA ALA A 186 9.18 -11.96 21.95
C ALA A 186 10.17 -11.61 20.82
N TYR A 187 10.14 -12.36 19.72
CA TYR A 187 10.89 -12.04 18.50
C TYR A 187 10.49 -10.66 17.96
N LEU A 188 9.20 -10.38 17.77
CA LEU A 188 8.72 -9.11 17.24
C LEU A 188 9.14 -7.92 18.13
N HIS A 189 9.05 -8.07 19.45
CA HIS A 189 9.53 -7.04 20.37
C HIS A 189 11.02 -6.75 20.15
N GLY A 190 11.86 -7.78 20.16
CA GLY A 190 13.31 -7.63 19.91
C GLY A 190 13.61 -7.03 18.54
N TYR A 191 12.89 -7.46 17.51
CA TYR A 191 13.04 -6.97 16.14
C TYR A 191 12.72 -5.48 16.04
N PHE A 192 11.55 -5.06 16.54
CA PHE A 192 11.14 -3.65 16.47
C PHE A 192 11.97 -2.76 17.38
N ASP A 193 12.39 -3.24 18.56
CA ASP A 193 13.24 -2.47 19.47
C ASP A 193 14.62 -2.22 18.81
N ALA A 194 15.21 -3.23 18.17
CA ALA A 194 16.46 -3.09 17.41
C ALA A 194 16.30 -2.16 16.19
N ARG A 195 15.17 -2.26 15.47
CA ARG A 195 14.87 -1.40 14.31
C ARG A 195 14.68 0.07 14.74
N ALA A 196 13.95 0.31 15.83
CA ALA A 196 13.70 1.63 16.38
C ALA A 196 14.97 2.30 16.91
N ALA A 197 15.88 1.54 17.51
CA ALA A 197 17.16 2.05 18.00
C ALA A 197 18.00 2.69 16.89
N LYS A 198 17.97 2.10 15.67
CA LYS A 198 18.73 2.55 14.50
C LYS A 198 17.99 3.57 13.61
N ALA A 199 16.72 3.86 13.90
CA ALA A 199 15.88 4.69 13.06
C ALA A 199 16.01 6.19 13.34
N SER A 200 15.69 7.02 12.34
CA SER A 200 15.48 8.46 12.51
C SER A 200 14.38 8.74 13.55
N PRO A 201 14.33 9.92 14.20
CA PRO A 201 13.26 10.24 15.15
C PRO A 201 11.85 10.06 14.57
N ALA A 202 11.65 10.47 13.32
CA ALA A 202 10.36 10.33 12.62
C ALA A 202 9.98 8.86 12.38
N ASP A 203 10.93 8.04 11.93
CA ASP A 203 10.66 6.63 11.67
C ASP A 203 10.58 5.80 12.96
N ARG A 204 11.34 6.17 13.99
CA ARG A 204 11.26 5.59 15.33
C ARG A 204 9.83 5.67 15.88
N ARG A 205 9.17 6.82 15.77
CA ARG A 205 7.75 6.97 16.19
C ARG A 205 6.82 6.01 15.44
N LYS A 206 7.05 5.81 14.13
CA LYS A 206 6.25 4.87 13.31
C LYS A 206 6.48 3.42 13.73
N ILE A 207 7.73 3.03 13.97
CA ILE A 207 8.07 1.66 14.41
C ILE A 207 7.45 1.37 15.77
N ILE A 208 7.54 2.31 16.72
CA ILE A 208 6.90 2.19 18.03
C ILE A 208 5.38 2.04 17.90
N ALA A 209 4.75 2.82 17.01
CA ALA A 209 3.31 2.69 16.74
C ALA A 209 2.95 1.31 16.17
N PHE A 210 3.72 0.80 15.20
CA PHE A 210 3.50 -0.52 14.61
C PHE A 210 3.65 -1.66 15.63
N ARG A 211 4.64 -1.53 16.55
CA ARG A 211 4.83 -2.46 17.67
C ARG A 211 3.63 -2.45 18.61
N ALA A 212 3.10 -1.27 18.97
CA ALA A 212 1.92 -1.14 19.83
C ALA A 212 0.67 -1.80 19.22
N PHE A 213 0.59 -1.91 17.89
CA PHE A 213 -0.54 -2.55 17.22
C PHE A 213 -0.51 -4.07 17.35
N GLN A 214 0.67 -4.70 17.50
CA GLN A 214 0.76 -6.15 17.59
C GLN A 214 -0.08 -6.72 18.75
N ALA A 215 -0.15 -5.98 19.86
CA ALA A 215 -0.94 -6.35 21.03
C ALA A 215 -2.46 -6.15 20.86
N ARG A 216 -2.88 -5.33 19.88
CA ARG A 216 -4.28 -4.85 19.74
C ARG A 216 -4.96 -5.39 18.48
N GLU A 217 -4.25 -5.36 17.37
CA GLU A 217 -4.72 -5.71 16.02
C GLU A 217 -4.22 -7.08 15.55
N GLY A 218 -3.41 -7.76 16.37
CA GLY A 218 -2.81 -9.05 16.08
C GLY A 218 -1.37 -8.93 15.58
N SER A 219 -0.63 -10.04 15.67
CA SER A 219 0.78 -10.11 15.27
C SER A 219 0.95 -10.08 13.73
N THR A 220 2.20 -10.05 13.25
CA THR A 220 2.50 -10.25 11.82
C THR A 220 2.04 -11.61 11.28
N ALA A 221 1.75 -12.59 12.15
CA ALA A 221 1.18 -13.88 11.80
C ALA A 221 -0.34 -13.93 11.85
N ALA A 222 -1.02 -12.84 12.24
CA ALA A 222 -2.47 -12.84 12.40
C ALA A 222 -3.20 -13.06 11.05
N ILE A 223 -4.37 -13.69 11.14
CA ILE A 223 -5.27 -13.96 10.03
C ILE A 223 -6.68 -13.55 10.47
N ASN A 224 -7.35 -12.73 9.68
CA ASN A 224 -8.78 -12.49 9.81
C ASN A 224 -9.44 -12.69 8.45
N THR A 225 -10.61 -13.31 8.45
CA THR A 225 -11.44 -13.45 7.24
C THR A 225 -12.79 -12.85 7.53
N TYR A 226 -12.99 -11.56 7.22
CA TYR A 226 -14.27 -10.87 7.43
C TYR A 226 -15.31 -11.29 6.38
N ASP A 227 -16.58 -11.13 6.73
CA ASP A 227 -17.75 -11.67 5.99
C ASP A 227 -17.95 -11.04 4.60
N ASN A 228 -17.30 -9.90 4.31
CA ASN A 228 -17.60 -9.08 3.15
C ASN A 228 -16.43 -8.89 2.17
N GLN A 229 -15.55 -9.90 2.08
CA GLN A 229 -14.37 -10.06 1.19
C GLN A 229 -13.01 -9.91 1.89
N ILE A 230 -12.07 -10.75 1.44
CA ILE A 230 -10.60 -10.71 1.65
C ILE A 230 -10.08 -11.48 2.87
N VAL A 231 -9.05 -12.29 2.62
CA VAL A 231 -8.10 -12.80 3.63
C VAL A 231 -7.24 -11.64 4.07
N THR A 232 -7.28 -11.25 5.35
CA THR A 232 -6.26 -10.36 5.90
C THR A 232 -5.10 -11.19 6.41
N TRP A 233 -3.88 -10.74 6.16
CA TRP A 233 -2.67 -11.31 6.73
C TRP A 233 -1.93 -10.27 7.55
N GLY A 234 -1.38 -10.70 8.68
CA GLY A 234 -0.71 -9.86 9.66
C GLY A 234 -1.66 -8.91 10.37
N THR A 235 -1.19 -7.71 10.65
CA THR A 235 -1.96 -6.62 11.28
C THR A 235 -3.03 -6.08 10.30
N GLY A 236 -3.99 -6.89 9.85
CA GLY A 236 -5.20 -6.40 9.17
C GLY A 236 -5.08 -5.92 7.71
N TRP A 237 -4.00 -6.23 6.98
CA TRP A 237 -3.71 -5.60 5.67
C TRP A 237 -4.74 -5.84 4.54
N GLY A 238 -5.60 -6.84 4.66
CA GLY A 238 -6.64 -7.14 3.67
C GLY A 238 -7.82 -6.15 3.64
N GLY A 239 -8.22 -5.62 4.80
CA GLY A 239 -9.40 -4.74 4.91
C GLY A 239 -9.22 -3.36 4.26
N LEU A 240 -7.98 -2.94 4.04
CA LEU A 240 -7.64 -1.66 3.40
C LEU A 240 -7.24 -1.79 1.93
N GLY A 241 -7.27 -2.99 1.36
CA GLY A 241 -6.74 -3.26 0.02
C GLY A 241 -5.21 -3.14 -0.07
N TRP A 242 -4.51 -3.29 1.06
CA TRP A 242 -3.05 -3.16 1.14
C TRP A 242 -2.33 -4.52 1.18
N LEU A 243 -3.09 -5.61 1.21
CA LEU A 243 -2.54 -6.96 1.13
C LEU A 243 -1.58 -7.13 -0.05
N GLY A 244 -1.93 -6.63 -1.24
CA GLY A 244 -1.04 -6.70 -2.40
C GLY A 244 0.32 -6.04 -2.19
N LYS A 245 0.39 -4.92 -1.46
CA LYS A 245 1.68 -4.29 -1.13
C LYS A 245 2.51 -5.12 -0.17
N VAL A 246 1.86 -5.78 0.80
CA VAL A 246 2.55 -6.72 1.70
C VAL A 246 3.05 -7.92 0.93
N MET A 247 2.20 -8.50 0.07
CA MET A 247 2.55 -9.65 -0.75
C MET A 247 3.70 -9.32 -1.70
N GLU A 248 3.63 -8.20 -2.42
CA GLU A 248 4.69 -7.69 -3.29
C GLU A 248 6.06 -7.65 -2.58
N ARG A 249 6.08 -7.06 -1.39
CA ARG A 249 7.29 -6.92 -0.56
C ARG A 249 7.76 -8.25 0.00
N ALA A 250 6.85 -9.08 0.49
CA ALA A 250 7.19 -10.36 1.09
C ALA A 250 7.72 -11.34 0.03
N THR A 251 7.10 -11.41 -1.14
CA THR A 251 7.51 -12.30 -2.25
C THR A 251 8.76 -11.82 -3.01
N ALA A 252 9.27 -10.63 -2.68
CA ALA A 252 10.61 -10.23 -3.10
C ALA A 252 11.70 -11.07 -2.43
N ASN A 253 11.39 -11.69 -1.29
CA ASN A 253 12.24 -12.72 -0.68
C ASN A 253 11.96 -14.08 -1.33
N ASP A 254 13.03 -14.76 -1.78
CA ASP A 254 12.92 -16.02 -2.52
C ASP A 254 12.31 -17.13 -1.67
N ALA A 255 12.68 -17.25 -0.39
CA ALA A 255 12.15 -18.29 0.49
C ALA A 255 10.63 -18.14 0.70
N VAL A 256 10.12 -16.91 0.81
CA VAL A 256 8.67 -16.65 0.87
C VAL A 256 8.00 -17.02 -0.46
N ARG A 257 8.59 -16.60 -1.58
CA ARG A 257 8.04 -16.86 -2.92
C ARG A 257 7.98 -18.36 -3.24
N GLU A 258 9.03 -19.09 -2.90
CA GLU A 258 9.13 -20.53 -3.11
C GLU A 258 8.18 -21.34 -2.23
N ALA A 259 8.05 -20.97 -0.95
CA ALA A 259 7.11 -21.64 -0.05
C ALA A 259 5.65 -21.43 -0.49
N LEU A 260 5.30 -20.23 -0.96
CA LEU A 260 4.00 -19.97 -1.57
C LEU A 260 3.81 -20.76 -2.88
N GLY A 261 4.82 -20.74 -3.76
CA GLY A 261 4.81 -21.43 -5.04
C GLY A 261 4.62 -22.94 -4.88
N ALA A 262 5.38 -23.57 -4.00
CA ALA A 262 5.27 -25.00 -3.69
C ALA A 262 3.89 -25.40 -3.13
N ALA A 263 3.19 -24.46 -2.48
CA ALA A 263 1.83 -24.66 -1.99
C ALA A 263 0.74 -24.26 -3.01
N GLY A 264 1.12 -23.91 -4.25
CA GLY A 264 0.18 -23.54 -5.29
C GLY A 264 -0.35 -22.10 -5.16
N VAL A 265 0.48 -21.15 -4.73
CA VAL A 265 0.13 -19.73 -4.62
C VAL A 265 1.20 -18.85 -5.26
N ARG A 266 0.79 -17.96 -6.17
CA ARG A 266 1.67 -16.96 -6.80
C ARG A 266 1.04 -15.59 -6.74
N TYR A 267 1.80 -14.59 -6.29
CA TYR A 267 1.40 -13.19 -6.41
C TYR A 267 1.93 -12.61 -7.72
N ARG A 268 1.07 -11.91 -8.47
CA ARG A 268 1.38 -11.36 -9.80
C ARG A 268 1.57 -9.84 -9.83
N GLY A 269 1.46 -9.18 -8.68
CA GLY A 269 1.36 -7.71 -8.64
C GLY A 269 -0.08 -7.24 -8.73
N SER A 270 -0.30 -5.96 -8.41
CA SER A 270 -1.60 -5.27 -8.55
C SER A 270 -2.79 -6.00 -7.91
N ASN A 271 -2.59 -6.64 -6.75
CA ASN A 271 -3.62 -7.46 -6.06
C ASN A 271 -4.15 -8.64 -6.91
N VAL A 272 -3.37 -9.16 -7.86
CA VAL A 272 -3.71 -10.35 -8.63
C VAL A 272 -2.91 -11.55 -8.11
N TYR A 273 -3.60 -12.68 -7.95
CA TYR A 273 -3.05 -13.92 -7.43
C TYR A 273 -3.40 -15.07 -8.38
N ASP A 274 -2.53 -16.07 -8.43
CA ASP A 274 -2.88 -17.41 -8.88
C ASP A 274 -2.92 -18.32 -7.67
N VAL A 275 -3.98 -19.09 -7.52
CA VAL A 275 -4.13 -20.07 -6.44
C VAL A 275 -4.65 -21.37 -7.01
N VAL A 276 -3.96 -22.47 -6.72
CA VAL A 276 -4.40 -23.82 -7.08
C VAL A 276 -5.59 -24.22 -6.21
N ASP A 277 -6.73 -24.45 -6.87
CA ASP A 277 -7.92 -25.05 -6.28
C ASP A 277 -7.82 -26.57 -6.40
N LEU A 278 -7.54 -27.23 -5.28
CA LEU A 278 -7.39 -28.70 -5.23
C LEU A 278 -8.72 -29.43 -5.39
N ASP A 279 -9.85 -28.79 -5.03
CA ASP A 279 -11.18 -29.41 -5.21
C ASP A 279 -11.53 -29.46 -6.69
N ALA A 280 -11.18 -28.40 -7.44
CA ALA A 280 -11.43 -28.28 -8.87
C ALA A 280 -10.30 -28.84 -9.76
N GLY A 281 -9.13 -29.11 -9.20
CA GLY A 281 -7.94 -29.53 -9.96
C GLY A 281 -7.47 -28.49 -10.98
N THR A 282 -7.63 -27.19 -10.70
CA THR A 282 -7.32 -26.10 -11.64
C THR A 282 -6.64 -24.92 -10.93
N VAL A 283 -6.02 -24.02 -11.71
CA VAL A 283 -5.51 -22.75 -11.21
C VAL A 283 -6.57 -21.65 -11.33
N VAL A 284 -6.85 -20.94 -10.24
CA VAL A 284 -7.73 -19.77 -10.23
C VAL A 284 -6.87 -18.51 -10.22
N THR A 285 -6.96 -17.72 -11.29
CA THR A 285 -6.30 -16.42 -11.42
C THR A 285 -7.29 -15.30 -11.13
N GLY A 286 -6.95 -14.37 -10.23
CA GLY A 286 -7.81 -13.22 -9.94
C GLY A 286 -7.44 -12.49 -8.66
N GLY A 287 -8.14 -11.40 -8.39
CA GLY A 287 -8.04 -10.72 -7.09
C GLY A 287 -9.02 -11.32 -6.09
N LYS A 288 -10.31 -11.30 -6.41
CA LYS A 288 -11.36 -11.76 -5.50
C LYS A 288 -11.47 -13.29 -5.46
N GLU A 289 -11.52 -13.92 -6.62
CA GLU A 289 -11.79 -15.35 -6.77
C GLU A 289 -10.64 -16.20 -6.22
N ALA A 290 -9.40 -15.84 -6.55
CA ALA A 290 -8.22 -16.51 -6.01
C ALA A 290 -8.10 -16.34 -4.49
N LEU A 291 -8.41 -15.14 -3.96
CA LEU A 291 -8.45 -14.92 -2.51
C LEU A 291 -9.59 -15.68 -1.83
N GLU A 292 -10.70 -15.97 -2.53
CA GLU A 292 -11.76 -16.83 -2.00
C GLU A 292 -11.30 -18.28 -1.86
N ILE A 293 -10.49 -18.80 -2.79
CA ILE A 293 -9.86 -20.13 -2.66
C ILE A 293 -8.88 -20.13 -1.47
N LEU A 294 -8.00 -19.12 -1.39
CA LEU A 294 -7.06 -19.00 -0.28
C LEU A 294 -7.79 -18.95 1.07
N ARG A 295 -8.89 -18.19 1.14
CA ARG A 295 -9.73 -18.05 2.34
C ARG A 295 -10.33 -19.37 2.82
N ARG A 296 -10.76 -20.23 1.90
CA ARG A 296 -11.42 -21.50 2.21
C ARG A 296 -10.42 -22.61 2.57
N SER A 297 -9.17 -22.47 2.10
CA SER A 297 -8.12 -23.46 2.31
C SER A 297 -7.42 -23.27 3.66
N VAL A 298 -7.86 -24.01 4.68
CA VAL A 298 -7.21 -24.03 6.01
C VAL A 298 -5.70 -24.29 5.94
N PRO A 299 -5.19 -25.24 5.11
CA PRO A 299 -3.74 -25.44 4.96
C PRO A 299 -3.01 -24.21 4.42
N LEU A 300 -3.59 -23.45 3.47
CA LEU A 300 -2.98 -22.21 2.98
C LEU A 300 -2.98 -21.11 4.05
N LEU A 301 -3.99 -21.07 4.92
CA LEU A 301 -4.00 -20.14 6.05
C LEU A 301 -2.91 -20.51 7.08
N HIS A 302 -2.68 -21.80 7.34
CA HIS A 302 -1.53 -22.24 8.14
C HIS A 302 -0.20 -21.82 7.52
N LEU A 303 -0.07 -21.89 6.19
CA LEU A 303 1.15 -21.46 5.50
C LEU A 303 1.45 -19.98 5.73
N LEU A 304 0.45 -19.10 5.65
CA LEU A 304 0.65 -17.68 5.94
C LEU A 304 1.11 -17.42 7.39
N ILE A 305 0.62 -18.22 8.33
CA ILE A 305 1.05 -18.18 9.74
C ILE A 305 2.50 -18.66 9.86
N ASP A 306 2.84 -19.78 9.22
CA ASP A 306 4.19 -20.34 9.23
C ASP A 306 5.21 -19.37 8.62
N LEU A 307 4.91 -18.79 7.45
CA LEU A 307 5.75 -17.79 6.79
C LEU A 307 6.08 -16.58 7.68
N ALA A 308 5.14 -16.20 8.55
CA ALA A 308 5.36 -15.09 9.48
C ALA A 308 6.20 -15.48 10.69
N ARG A 309 6.35 -16.78 11.01
CA ARG A 309 7.00 -17.29 12.24
C ARG A 309 8.32 -18.01 11.96
N ASN A 310 8.46 -18.59 10.77
CA ASN A 310 9.59 -19.40 10.35
C ASN A 310 10.85 -18.54 10.23
N PRO A 311 11.97 -18.88 10.89
CA PRO A 311 13.20 -18.09 10.86
C PRO A 311 13.74 -17.76 9.45
N ALA A 312 13.45 -18.60 8.45
CA ALA A 312 13.89 -18.37 7.08
C ALA A 312 13.13 -17.23 6.37
N THR A 313 11.91 -16.90 6.84
CA THR A 313 10.97 -16.01 6.13
C THR A 313 10.39 -14.89 7.02
N ARG A 314 10.37 -15.07 8.34
CA ARG A 314 9.73 -14.16 9.31
C ARG A 314 10.24 -12.72 9.25
N ASP A 315 11.53 -12.52 8.99
CA ASP A 315 12.13 -11.18 8.88
C ASP A 315 11.62 -10.47 7.63
N ALA A 316 11.52 -11.18 6.50
CA ALA A 316 11.01 -10.64 5.24
C ALA A 316 9.52 -10.28 5.36
N VAL A 317 8.72 -11.15 5.98
CA VAL A 317 7.30 -10.87 6.23
C VAL A 317 7.12 -9.69 7.19
N THR A 318 7.91 -9.65 8.26
CA THR A 318 7.85 -8.56 9.26
C THR A 318 8.23 -7.22 8.65
N GLU A 319 9.32 -7.15 7.88
CA GLU A 319 9.74 -5.91 7.21
C GLU A 319 8.75 -5.51 6.11
N ALA A 320 8.17 -6.46 5.37
CA ALA A 320 7.14 -6.19 4.36
C ALA A 320 5.93 -5.48 4.98
N GLN A 321 5.45 -5.95 6.12
CA GLN A 321 4.35 -5.32 6.84
C GLN A 321 4.74 -3.99 7.46
N LEU A 322 5.91 -3.90 8.10
CA LEU A 322 6.41 -2.65 8.70
C LEU A 322 6.55 -1.55 7.64
N ARG A 323 7.17 -1.84 6.49
CA ARG A 323 7.31 -0.85 5.40
C ARG A 323 5.96 -0.40 4.86
N THR A 324 5.03 -1.35 4.72
CA THR A 324 3.64 -1.04 4.32
C THR A 324 2.97 -0.10 5.31
N PHE A 325 3.17 -0.34 6.61
CA PHE A 325 2.71 0.57 7.66
C PHE A 325 3.36 1.95 7.58
N MET A 326 4.70 2.00 7.45
CA MET A 326 5.46 3.25 7.50
C MET A 326 5.12 4.21 6.36
N GLU A 327 4.95 3.69 5.14
CA GLU A 327 4.54 4.49 3.98
C GLU A 327 3.04 4.83 4.00
N GLY A 328 2.28 4.02 4.73
CA GLY A 328 0.85 4.09 4.84
C GLY A 328 0.40 4.69 6.16
N SER A 329 -0.14 3.87 7.06
CA SER A 329 -0.78 4.29 8.31
C SER A 329 0.11 5.13 9.23
N GLY A 330 1.42 4.85 9.26
CA GLY A 330 2.41 5.63 10.01
C GLY A 330 2.82 6.95 9.36
N ASN A 331 2.48 7.18 8.09
CA ASN A 331 2.79 8.43 7.40
C ASN A 331 1.68 9.47 7.65
N ILE A 332 1.80 10.24 8.73
CA ILE A 332 0.79 11.21 9.17
C ILE A 332 1.26 12.62 8.79
N GLY A 333 0.53 13.28 7.89
CA GLY A 333 0.78 14.69 7.56
C GLY A 333 0.47 15.58 8.75
N GLY A 334 1.35 16.54 9.07
CA GLY A 334 1.21 17.42 10.24
C GLY A 334 1.59 16.77 11.58
N ALA A 335 2.30 15.64 11.57
CA ALA A 335 2.73 14.95 12.79
C ALA A 335 3.65 15.79 13.71
N ASP A 336 4.27 16.85 13.18
CA ASP A 336 5.07 17.81 13.97
C ASP A 336 4.23 18.58 14.99
N ALA A 337 2.90 18.64 14.79
CA ALA A 337 1.98 19.22 15.76
C ALA A 337 1.69 18.30 16.97
N ILE A 338 2.14 17.04 16.94
CA ILE A 338 1.85 16.01 17.95
C ILE A 338 3.07 15.82 18.86
N ALA A 339 2.93 16.11 20.15
CA ALA A 339 4.02 15.94 21.12
C ALA A 339 4.22 14.49 21.60
N THR A 340 3.13 13.75 21.78
CA THR A 340 3.12 12.46 22.49
C THR A 340 3.11 11.28 21.52
N GLN A 341 3.68 10.15 21.96
CA GLN A 341 3.59 8.90 21.20
C GLN A 341 2.15 8.34 21.23
N ALA A 342 1.42 8.51 22.33
CA ALA A 342 0.06 8.01 22.51
C ALA A 342 -0.93 8.58 21.47
N LEU A 343 -0.92 9.91 21.26
CA LEU A 343 -1.77 10.53 20.24
C LEU A 343 -1.35 10.12 18.82
N PHE A 344 -0.04 9.98 18.57
CA PHE A 344 0.45 9.47 17.28
C PHE A 344 -0.06 8.05 17.02
N ASN A 345 0.00 7.16 18.02
CA ASN A 345 -0.52 5.80 17.95
C ASN A 345 -2.03 5.80 17.63
N LEU A 346 -2.81 6.65 18.31
CA LEU A 346 -4.26 6.77 18.06
C LEU A 346 -4.54 7.17 16.61
N ILE A 347 -3.89 8.22 16.09
CA ILE A 347 -4.14 8.68 14.72
C ILE A 347 -3.67 7.64 13.70
N ALA A 348 -2.50 7.03 13.91
CA ALA A 348 -2.03 5.93 13.07
C ALA A 348 -3.03 4.78 13.05
N HIS A 349 -3.66 4.49 14.20
CA HIS A 349 -4.62 3.41 14.34
C HIS A 349 -5.91 3.72 13.58
N LEU A 350 -6.46 4.93 13.76
CA LEU A 350 -7.63 5.38 13.01
C LEU A 350 -7.36 5.38 11.50
N LYS A 351 -6.14 5.74 11.09
CA LYS A 351 -5.71 5.70 9.69
C LYS A 351 -5.54 4.28 9.17
N HIS A 352 -5.07 3.36 9.99
CA HIS A 352 -4.96 1.94 9.68
C HIS A 352 -6.31 1.25 9.57
N TRP A 353 -7.29 1.64 10.37
CA TRP A 353 -8.59 1.00 10.33
C TRP A 353 -9.51 1.61 9.27
N ALA A 354 -9.52 2.94 9.18
CA ALA A 354 -10.54 3.67 8.43
C ALA A 354 -9.98 5.01 7.90
N PRO A 355 -9.03 4.97 6.94
CA PRO A 355 -8.27 6.14 6.50
C PRO A 355 -9.17 7.27 6.01
N GLY A 356 -10.26 6.95 5.29
CA GLY A 356 -11.22 7.94 4.78
C GLY A 356 -11.83 8.88 5.84
N TYR A 357 -11.89 8.42 7.09
CA TYR A 357 -12.53 9.16 8.19
C TYR A 357 -11.54 10.00 9.00
N VAL A 358 -10.24 9.85 8.76
CA VAL A 358 -9.18 10.59 9.46
C VAL A 358 -8.34 11.46 8.51
N ILE A 359 -8.53 11.34 7.19
CA ILE A 359 -7.96 12.28 6.21
C ILE A 359 -8.41 13.71 6.53
N GLY A 360 -7.44 14.63 6.60
CA GLY A 360 -7.65 16.05 6.92
C GLY A 360 -7.89 16.33 8.42
N CYS A 361 -7.79 15.32 9.31
CA CYS A 361 -8.13 15.51 10.72
C CYS A 361 -7.22 16.55 11.42
N LEU A 362 -5.91 16.50 11.19
CA LEU A 362 -4.96 17.43 11.83
C LEU A 362 -5.03 18.83 11.24
N GLU A 363 -5.22 18.94 9.92
CA GLU A 363 -5.46 20.22 9.24
C GLU A 363 -6.68 20.95 9.82
N TRP A 364 -7.70 20.19 10.21
CA TRP A 364 -8.89 20.71 10.87
C TRP A 364 -8.68 20.95 12.37
N ALA A 365 -8.03 20.02 13.09
CA ALA A 365 -7.97 20.05 14.55
C ALA A 365 -6.92 21.01 15.11
N VAL A 366 -5.75 21.12 14.45
CA VAL A 366 -4.63 21.95 14.94
C VAL A 366 -4.98 23.44 15.02
N PRO A 367 -5.64 24.07 14.02
CA PRO A 367 -6.02 25.48 14.11
C PRO A 367 -6.93 25.83 15.28
N GLN A 368 -7.76 24.88 15.74
CA GLN A 368 -8.69 25.07 16.86
C GLN A 368 -8.00 25.14 18.23
N LEU A 369 -6.73 24.73 18.31
CA LEU A 369 -5.93 24.83 19.54
C LEU A 369 -5.34 26.23 19.75
N GLY A 370 -5.48 27.13 18.77
CA GLY A 370 -4.77 28.41 18.76
C GLY A 370 -3.24 28.26 18.64
N PRO A 371 -2.50 29.39 18.58
CA PRO A 371 -1.05 29.38 18.48
C PRO A 371 -0.41 28.73 19.72
N GLY A 372 0.69 27.99 19.53
CA GLY A 372 1.44 27.38 20.61
C GLY A 372 2.21 26.13 20.16
N SER A 373 3.33 25.86 20.83
CA SER A 373 4.17 24.69 20.57
C SER A 373 3.47 23.39 20.99
N PRO A 374 3.79 22.24 20.38
CA PRO A 374 3.27 20.93 20.81
C PRO A 374 3.58 20.65 22.29
N SER A 375 2.59 20.15 23.04
CA SER A 375 2.74 19.75 24.44
C SER A 375 1.74 18.65 24.80
N GLU A 376 1.98 17.91 25.88
CA GLU A 376 1.06 16.86 26.35
C GLU A 376 -0.36 17.40 26.62
N GLU A 377 -0.47 18.58 27.23
CA GLU A 377 -1.76 19.22 27.51
C GLU A 377 -2.51 19.58 26.22
N ARG A 378 -1.79 20.07 25.20
CA ARG A 378 -2.38 20.35 23.88
C ARG A 378 -2.78 19.05 23.17
N ASP A 379 -1.98 18.00 23.30
CA ASP A 379 -2.29 16.68 22.77
C ASP A 379 -3.55 16.07 23.41
N ARG A 380 -3.80 16.29 24.71
CA ARG A 380 -5.06 15.85 25.35
C ARG A 380 -6.27 16.45 24.63
N ARG A 381 -6.22 17.76 24.40
CA ARG A 381 -7.28 18.47 23.68
C ARG A 381 -7.37 18.05 22.22
N LEU A 382 -6.23 17.86 21.56
CA LEU A 382 -6.15 17.41 20.16
C LEU A 382 -6.74 16.01 20.00
N ALA A 383 -6.52 15.10 20.95
CA ALA A 383 -7.12 13.76 20.94
C ALA A 383 -8.65 13.81 20.96
N ALA A 384 -9.23 14.69 21.78
CA ALA A 384 -10.68 14.90 21.81
C ALA A 384 -11.20 15.46 20.47
N LEU A 385 -10.50 16.42 19.87
CA LEU A 385 -10.84 16.97 18.56
C LEU A 385 -10.77 15.91 17.45
N VAL A 386 -9.68 15.14 17.39
CA VAL A 386 -9.52 14.02 16.45
C VAL A 386 -10.63 12.99 16.63
N GLY A 387 -10.97 12.63 17.88
CA GLY A 387 -12.06 11.72 18.19
C GLY A 387 -13.41 12.21 17.67
N ARG A 388 -13.71 13.49 17.89
CA ARG A 388 -14.93 14.13 17.39
C ARG A 388 -14.95 14.15 15.85
N TYR A 389 -13.85 14.52 15.20
CA TYR A 389 -13.73 14.55 13.74
C TYR A 389 -14.01 13.18 13.12
N PHE A 390 -13.33 12.16 13.65
CA PHE A 390 -13.50 10.78 13.20
C PHE A 390 -14.94 10.32 13.39
N TYR A 391 -15.49 10.47 14.61
CA TYR A 391 -16.85 10.06 14.91
C TYR A 391 -17.90 10.79 14.06
N GLY A 392 -17.75 12.09 13.84
CA GLY A 392 -18.65 12.90 13.03
C GLY A 392 -18.74 12.43 11.58
N LYS A 393 -17.60 12.05 10.98
CA LYS A 393 -17.57 11.46 9.63
C LYS A 393 -18.10 10.02 9.62
N ALA A 394 -17.78 9.26 10.66
CA ALA A 394 -18.06 7.86 10.72
C ALA A 394 -19.57 7.62 10.97
N ARG A 395 -20.19 8.24 11.99
CA ARG A 395 -21.49 7.87 12.64
C ARG A 395 -22.67 7.46 11.74
N LYS A 396 -22.65 7.79 10.46
CA LYS A 396 -23.66 7.42 9.46
C LYS A 396 -23.55 5.96 9.00
N HIS A 397 -22.45 5.27 9.27
CA HIS A 397 -22.24 3.89 8.82
C HIS A 397 -22.56 2.85 9.89
N ARG A 398 -23.29 1.81 9.47
CA ARG A 398 -23.80 0.74 10.34
C ARG A 398 -22.72 -0.17 10.95
N TRP A 399 -21.50 -0.16 10.41
CA TRP A 399 -20.36 -0.94 10.90
C TRP A 399 -19.57 -0.23 12.00
N ILE A 400 -19.88 1.03 12.29
CA ILE A 400 -19.16 1.74 13.33
C ILE A 400 -19.61 1.22 14.67
N PRO A 401 -18.65 0.79 15.49
CA PRO A 401 -18.86 0.40 16.85
C PRO A 401 -19.84 1.32 17.57
N ASP A 402 -20.71 0.73 18.38
CA ASP A 402 -21.32 1.40 19.53
C ASP A 402 -20.32 2.42 20.11
N PHE A 403 -20.77 3.64 20.41
CA PHE A 403 -19.95 4.71 20.99
C PHE A 403 -19.10 4.20 22.17
N ARG A 404 -19.58 3.18 22.90
CA ARG A 404 -18.84 2.46 23.96
C ARG A 404 -17.60 1.70 23.48
N GLN A 405 -17.65 1.09 22.30
CA GLN A 405 -16.54 0.38 21.69
C GLN A 405 -15.56 1.37 21.02
N PHE A 406 -16.00 2.53 20.51
CA PHE A 406 -15.10 3.62 20.13
C PHE A 406 -14.24 4.15 21.31
N ARG A 407 -14.80 4.16 22.53
CA ARG A 407 -14.05 4.48 23.77
C ARG A 407 -12.93 3.47 24.10
N LEU A 408 -12.86 2.30 23.45
CA LEU A 408 -11.72 1.38 23.63
C LEU A 408 -10.42 2.01 23.11
N TYR A 409 -10.47 2.74 22.00
CA TYR A 409 -9.28 3.37 21.42
C TYR A 409 -8.67 4.43 22.35
N PHE A 410 -9.50 5.13 23.11
CA PHE A 410 -9.03 6.10 24.11
C PHE A 410 -8.50 5.43 25.38
N ARG A 411 -9.01 4.24 25.74
CA ARG A 411 -8.41 3.42 26.80
C ARG A 411 -7.02 2.92 26.42
N HIS A 412 -6.86 2.46 25.19
CA HIS A 412 -5.56 2.10 24.64
C HIS A 412 -4.57 3.28 24.67
N MET A 413 -5.04 4.49 24.36
CA MET A 413 -4.21 5.70 24.43
C MET A 413 -3.79 6.03 25.88
N LYS A 414 -4.67 5.79 26.86
CA LYS A 414 -4.31 5.86 28.29
C LYS A 414 -3.20 4.86 28.63
N ASP A 415 -3.29 3.62 28.13
CA ASP A 415 -2.24 2.62 28.33
C ASP A 415 -0.91 3.04 27.67
N ASP A 416 -0.98 3.84 26.60
CA ASP A 416 0.19 4.44 25.91
C ASP A 416 0.70 5.72 26.61
N GLY A 417 0.13 6.10 27.76
CA GLY A 417 0.62 7.19 28.61
C GLY A 417 -0.10 8.54 28.45
N LEU A 418 -1.22 8.61 27.74
CA LEU A 418 -2.03 9.83 27.64
C LEU A 418 -3.49 9.56 28.02
N ASP A 419 -3.86 9.92 29.25
CA ASP A 419 -5.24 9.83 29.72
C ASP A 419 -6.03 11.07 29.28
N CYS A 420 -7.06 10.84 28.47
CA CYS A 420 -8.06 11.84 28.08
C CYS A 420 -9.47 11.38 28.42
N LEU A 421 -9.64 10.30 29.19
CA LEU A 421 -10.95 9.69 29.38
C LEU A 421 -11.92 10.60 30.14
N ASP A 422 -11.41 11.58 30.88
CA ASP A 422 -12.17 12.63 31.57
C ASP A 422 -12.78 13.68 30.62
N GLU A 423 -12.36 13.73 29.35
CA GLU A 423 -12.93 14.64 28.36
C GLU A 423 -14.46 14.48 28.24
N PRO A 424 -15.25 15.56 28.33
CA PRO A 424 -16.71 15.50 28.31
C PRO A 424 -17.28 14.77 27.10
N PHE A 425 -16.59 14.83 25.95
CA PHE A 425 -16.94 14.05 24.77
C PHE A 425 -16.99 12.56 25.05
N LEU A 426 -15.97 12.02 25.72
CA LEU A 426 -15.80 10.59 25.95
C LEU A 426 -16.64 10.09 27.13
N GLN A 427 -17.06 10.97 28.03
CA GLN A 427 -17.92 10.64 29.18
C GLN A 427 -19.42 10.63 28.85
N ALA A 428 -19.82 11.11 27.66
CA ALA A 428 -21.23 11.19 27.29
C ALA A 428 -21.92 9.80 27.34
N ALA A 429 -23.05 9.73 28.07
CA ALA A 429 -23.81 8.49 28.29
C ALA A 429 -24.59 8.02 27.04
N ALA A 430 -24.89 8.97 26.17
CA ALA A 430 -25.40 8.78 24.82
C ALA A 430 -24.52 9.62 23.88
N PRO A 431 -24.51 9.36 22.55
CA PRO A 431 -23.96 10.33 21.61
C PRO A 431 -24.60 11.69 21.93
N PRO A 432 -23.82 12.80 22.01
CA PRO A 432 -24.41 14.11 22.25
C PRO A 432 -25.55 14.32 21.22
N GLY A 433 -26.78 14.48 21.73
CA GLY A 433 -28.00 14.49 20.92
C GLY A 433 -28.01 15.60 19.89
N ASP A 434 -27.36 16.71 20.24
CA ASP A 434 -26.90 17.73 19.32
C ASP A 434 -25.45 17.44 18.96
N ASP A 435 -25.22 17.23 17.68
CA ASP A 435 -23.90 17.31 17.11
C ASP A 435 -23.36 18.74 17.38
N PRO A 436 -22.28 18.97 18.13
CA PRO A 436 -21.66 20.30 18.20
C PRO A 436 -21.12 20.76 16.83
N PHE A 437 -21.07 19.88 15.82
CA PHE A 437 -20.88 20.24 14.41
C PHE A 437 -22.14 20.77 13.72
N ALA A 438 -23.34 20.69 14.30
CA ALA A 438 -24.52 21.31 13.71
C ALA A 438 -24.45 22.85 13.77
N ALA A 439 -23.86 23.40 14.83
CA ALA A 439 -23.69 24.85 14.98
C ALA A 439 -22.48 25.41 14.20
N ALA A 440 -21.52 24.57 13.83
CA ALA A 440 -20.29 24.99 13.14
C ALA A 440 -20.13 24.46 11.70
N MET A 441 -21.07 23.65 11.21
CA MET A 441 -21.08 23.17 9.82
C MET A 441 -22.47 23.35 9.23
N GLY A 442 -22.75 24.56 8.76
CA GLY A 442 -23.64 24.72 7.62
C GLY A 442 -22.96 24.16 6.37
N ALA A 443 -22.93 22.82 6.22
CA ALA A 443 -22.60 22.16 4.96
C ALA A 443 -23.13 20.72 4.96
N PRO A 444 -24.12 20.38 4.12
CA PRO A 444 -24.53 19.01 3.87
C PRO A 444 -23.34 18.15 3.38
N ALA A 445 -23.39 16.85 3.72
CA ALA A 445 -22.48 15.87 3.18
C ALA A 445 -22.80 15.63 1.70
N ALA A 446 -21.76 15.58 0.86
CA ALA A 446 -21.88 15.24 -0.55
C ALA A 446 -22.70 13.95 -0.74
N ALA A 447 -23.76 14.06 -1.55
CA ALA A 447 -24.59 12.92 -1.93
C ALA A 447 -23.73 11.86 -2.67
N PRO A 448 -24.03 10.56 -2.51
CA PRO A 448 -23.38 9.51 -3.30
C PRO A 448 -23.58 9.79 -4.80
N PRO A 449 -22.60 9.42 -5.66
CA PRO A 449 -22.72 9.68 -7.09
C PRO A 449 -24.00 9.04 -7.65
N PRO A 450 -24.73 9.75 -8.53
CA PRO A 450 -25.98 9.24 -9.09
C PRO A 450 -25.74 7.94 -9.88
N LYS A 451 -26.74 7.04 -9.87
CA LYS A 451 -26.70 5.73 -10.54
C LYS A 451 -26.57 5.79 -12.07
N ASP A 452 -26.68 6.98 -12.69
CA ASP A 452 -26.43 7.20 -14.11
C ASP A 452 -25.38 8.32 -14.28
N PRO A 453 -24.16 8.00 -14.75
CA PRO A 453 -23.05 8.96 -14.82
C PRO A 453 -23.14 9.93 -16.01
N ARG A 454 -24.18 9.84 -16.85
CA ARG A 454 -24.29 10.67 -18.06
C ARG A 454 -24.80 12.07 -17.72
N LEU A 455 -24.02 13.08 -18.12
CA LEU A 455 -24.42 14.48 -18.12
C LEU A 455 -25.42 14.73 -19.24
N ARG A 456 -26.52 15.43 -18.96
CA ARG A 456 -27.66 15.52 -19.88
C ARG A 456 -27.87 16.91 -20.47
N ARG A 457 -27.29 17.96 -19.88
CA ARG A 457 -27.52 19.35 -20.28
C ARG A 457 -26.27 20.03 -20.79
N ALA A 458 -26.42 20.80 -21.86
CA ALA A 458 -25.41 21.77 -22.27
C ALA A 458 -25.24 22.83 -21.16
N PRO A 459 -24.02 23.35 -20.95
CA PRO A 459 -22.81 23.09 -21.73
C PRO A 459 -22.03 21.82 -21.33
N LEU A 460 -22.50 21.05 -20.34
CA LEU A 460 -21.76 19.93 -19.74
C LEU A 460 -21.84 18.62 -20.56
N ALA A 461 -23.01 18.32 -21.14
CA ALA A 461 -23.25 17.13 -21.94
C ALA A 461 -22.46 17.13 -23.26
N GLY A 462 -21.94 15.97 -23.66
CA GLY A 462 -21.17 15.81 -24.90
C GLY A 462 -19.72 16.28 -24.80
N GLN A 463 -19.24 16.64 -23.60
CA GLN A 463 -17.83 16.95 -23.33
C GLN A 463 -17.10 15.69 -22.83
N PRO A 464 -16.19 15.09 -23.64
CA PRO A 464 -15.55 13.81 -23.29
C PRO A 464 -14.84 13.83 -21.93
N ASP A 465 -14.15 14.93 -21.62
CA ASP A 465 -13.42 15.11 -20.36
C ASP A 465 -14.36 15.15 -19.15
N LEU A 466 -15.52 15.80 -19.29
CA LEU A 466 -16.50 15.90 -18.21
C LEU A 466 -17.27 14.59 -18.02
N GLU A 467 -17.56 13.85 -19.09
CA GLU A 467 -18.17 12.51 -19.01
C GLU A 467 -17.22 11.49 -18.36
N SER A 468 -15.91 11.59 -18.60
CA SER A 468 -14.91 10.81 -17.87
C SER A 468 -14.93 11.13 -16.36
N VAL A 469 -14.94 12.41 -15.99
CA VAL A 469 -15.01 12.83 -14.59
C VAL A 469 -16.34 12.41 -13.94
N ALA A 470 -17.47 12.54 -14.65
CA ALA A 470 -18.79 12.15 -14.18
C ALA A 470 -18.93 10.63 -13.97
N SER A 471 -18.20 9.83 -14.75
CA SER A 471 -18.09 8.37 -14.57
C SER A 471 -17.05 7.97 -13.51
N GLY A 472 -16.48 8.93 -12.76
CA GLY A 472 -15.53 8.68 -11.67
C GLY A 472 -14.08 8.50 -12.12
N ARG A 473 -13.78 8.71 -13.41
CA ARG A 473 -12.42 8.65 -13.95
C ARG A 473 -11.82 10.06 -13.97
N GLY A 474 -11.22 10.43 -12.84
CA GLY A 474 -10.49 11.69 -12.65
C GLY A 474 -11.32 12.80 -12.01
N ALA A 475 -10.75 14.02 -11.99
CA ALA A 475 -11.39 15.24 -11.50
C ALA A 475 -10.74 16.48 -12.13
N LEU A 476 -11.48 17.57 -12.26
CA LEU A 476 -10.91 18.88 -12.63
C LEU A 476 -10.56 19.67 -11.38
N ARG A 477 -9.40 20.32 -11.39
CA ARG A 477 -8.87 21.14 -10.29
C ARG A 477 -7.98 22.25 -10.86
N ARG A 478 -7.56 23.18 -9.99
CA ARG A 478 -6.67 24.28 -10.37
C ARG A 478 -5.49 23.81 -11.23
N GLY A 479 -5.25 24.50 -12.33
CA GLY A 479 -4.25 24.15 -13.32
C GLY A 479 -4.79 23.35 -14.51
N ALA A 480 -5.99 22.77 -14.41
CA ALA A 480 -6.67 22.16 -15.57
C ALA A 480 -7.00 23.22 -16.63
N ARG A 481 -6.96 22.82 -17.90
CA ARG A 481 -7.30 23.67 -19.04
C ARG A 481 -8.03 22.84 -20.11
N GLY A 482 -8.85 23.50 -20.92
CA GLY A 482 -9.44 22.89 -22.11
C GLY A 482 -10.97 23.03 -22.19
N PRO A 483 -11.59 22.37 -23.19
CA PRO A 483 -13.01 22.49 -23.49
C PRO A 483 -13.92 22.12 -22.32
N GLY A 484 -13.59 21.08 -21.55
CA GLY A 484 -14.34 20.70 -20.35
C GLY A 484 -14.33 21.77 -19.26
N VAL A 485 -13.21 22.48 -19.08
CA VAL A 485 -13.13 23.60 -18.13
C VAL A 485 -13.96 24.78 -18.61
N LYS A 486 -13.96 25.06 -19.92
CA LYS A 486 -14.79 26.11 -20.52
C LYS A 486 -16.28 25.82 -20.36
N ALA A 487 -16.68 24.57 -20.55
CA ALA A 487 -18.04 24.10 -20.31
C ALA A 487 -18.44 24.24 -18.83
N LEU A 488 -17.55 23.86 -17.90
CA LEU A 488 -17.76 24.05 -16.46
C LEU A 488 -17.99 25.53 -16.10
N GLN A 489 -17.14 26.43 -16.60
CA GLN A 489 -17.30 27.88 -16.40
C GLN A 489 -18.64 28.37 -16.96
N GLY A 490 -19.02 27.92 -18.17
CA GLY A 490 -20.30 28.24 -18.78
C GLY A 490 -21.50 27.77 -17.95
N ALA A 491 -21.43 26.58 -17.35
CA ALA A 491 -22.47 26.06 -16.49
C ALA A 491 -22.64 26.90 -15.21
N LEU A 492 -21.54 27.28 -14.57
CA LEU A 492 -21.55 28.14 -13.38
C LEU A 492 -22.13 29.53 -13.72
N LEU A 493 -21.68 30.15 -14.81
CA LEU A 493 -22.22 31.43 -15.28
C LEU A 493 -23.72 31.36 -15.58
N ALA A 494 -24.19 30.28 -16.21
CA ALA A 494 -25.61 30.07 -16.51
C ALA A 494 -26.50 29.90 -15.26
N LEU A 495 -25.87 29.58 -14.13
CA LEU A 495 -26.50 29.46 -12.81
C LEU A 495 -26.37 30.74 -11.96
N GLY A 496 -25.75 31.80 -12.51
CA GLY A 496 -25.57 33.08 -11.81
C GLY A 496 -24.33 33.15 -10.92
N GLU A 497 -23.46 32.13 -10.96
CA GLU A 497 -22.20 32.14 -10.22
C GLU A 497 -21.16 33.04 -10.89
N SER A 498 -20.44 33.83 -10.09
CA SER A 498 -19.35 34.65 -10.60
C SER A 498 -18.14 33.78 -10.98
N ALA A 499 -17.79 33.73 -12.27
CA ALA A 499 -16.55 33.14 -12.76
C ALA A 499 -15.63 34.28 -13.28
N PRO A 500 -14.71 34.80 -12.46
CA PRO A 500 -13.79 35.86 -12.87
C PRO A 500 -12.97 35.42 -14.10
N GLY A 501 -12.99 36.22 -15.17
CA GLY A 501 -12.35 35.89 -16.46
C GLY A 501 -13.28 35.26 -17.50
N GLY A 502 -14.53 34.96 -17.15
CA GLY A 502 -15.49 34.35 -18.07
C GLY A 502 -15.17 32.88 -18.39
N ALA A 503 -15.70 32.38 -19.51
CA ALA A 503 -15.46 31.01 -19.98
C ALA A 503 -14.20 30.95 -20.87
N ASP A 504 -13.03 31.17 -20.28
CA ASP A 504 -11.72 31.19 -20.96
C ASP A 504 -11.07 29.80 -21.11
N GLY A 505 -11.64 28.77 -20.47
CA GLY A 505 -11.14 27.40 -20.49
C GLY A 505 -9.95 27.15 -19.56
N ALA A 506 -9.65 28.04 -18.61
CA ALA A 506 -8.58 27.88 -17.63
C ALA A 506 -9.10 27.76 -16.20
N PHE A 507 -8.66 26.71 -15.50
CA PHE A 507 -9.04 26.48 -14.10
C PHE A 507 -8.09 27.24 -13.18
N GLY A 508 -8.32 28.56 -13.09
CA GLY A 508 -7.58 29.47 -12.21
C GLY A 508 -8.20 29.63 -10.82
N PRO A 509 -7.60 30.46 -9.94
CA PRO A 509 -8.10 30.73 -8.59
C PRO A 509 -9.53 31.28 -8.56
N GLY A 510 -9.92 32.09 -9.55
CA GLY A 510 -11.28 32.61 -9.68
C GLY A 510 -12.32 31.52 -9.91
N LEU A 511 -12.01 30.53 -10.76
CA LEU A 511 -12.88 29.38 -11.00
C LEU A 511 -12.92 28.44 -9.79
N GLU A 512 -11.78 28.23 -9.11
CA GLU A 512 -11.73 27.45 -7.87
C GLU A 512 -12.65 28.06 -6.79
N ALA A 513 -12.61 29.38 -6.60
CA ALA A 513 -13.49 30.07 -5.68
C ALA A 513 -14.97 29.92 -6.08
N ALA A 514 -15.28 30.00 -7.37
CA ALA A 514 -16.64 29.78 -7.88
C ALA A 514 -17.14 28.36 -7.66
N VAL A 515 -16.29 27.36 -7.89
CA VAL A 515 -16.60 25.95 -7.61
C VAL A 515 -16.83 25.75 -6.12
N LYS A 516 -16.01 26.33 -5.23
CA LYS A 516 -16.20 26.23 -3.78
C LYS A 516 -17.52 26.85 -3.31
N ARG A 517 -17.91 28.01 -3.84
CA ARG A 517 -19.22 28.62 -3.53
C ARG A 517 -20.37 27.74 -4.00
N PHE A 518 -20.34 27.32 -5.26
CA PHE A 518 -21.36 26.42 -5.80
C PHE A 518 -21.45 25.13 -4.99
N GLN A 519 -20.33 24.51 -4.63
CA GLN A 519 -20.28 23.33 -3.78
C GLN A 519 -20.91 23.61 -2.41
N ALA A 520 -20.57 24.73 -1.78
CA ALA A 520 -21.15 25.12 -0.49
C ALA A 520 -22.68 25.34 -0.60
N GLU A 521 -23.15 26.05 -1.62
CA GLU A 521 -24.58 26.30 -1.87
C GLU A 521 -25.36 25.01 -2.13
N ARG A 522 -24.74 24.01 -2.76
CA ARG A 522 -25.35 22.72 -3.07
C ARG A 522 -25.11 21.64 -2.01
N GLY A 523 -24.47 21.99 -0.90
CA GLY A 523 -24.18 21.07 0.17
C GLY A 523 -23.27 19.91 -0.23
N LEU A 524 -22.25 20.25 -1.00
CA LEU A 524 -21.12 19.39 -1.34
C LEU A 524 -19.90 19.83 -0.53
N ALA A 525 -18.85 19.01 -0.53
CA ALA A 525 -17.55 19.43 0.00
C ALA A 525 -17.02 20.61 -0.84
N ALA A 526 -16.84 21.78 -0.23
CA ALA A 526 -16.32 23.00 -0.88
C ALA A 526 -14.78 22.97 -1.01
N ASP A 527 -14.27 21.88 -1.60
CA ASP A 527 -12.83 21.62 -1.78
C ASP A 527 -12.25 22.28 -3.05
N GLY A 528 -13.10 22.82 -3.93
CA GLY A 528 -12.69 23.41 -5.21
C GLY A 528 -12.33 22.38 -6.28
N VAL A 529 -12.62 21.10 -6.03
CA VAL A 529 -12.35 19.98 -6.93
C VAL A 529 -13.66 19.51 -7.58
N VAL A 530 -13.70 19.54 -8.90
CA VAL A 530 -14.85 19.11 -9.67
C VAL A 530 -14.73 17.62 -9.97
N GLY A 531 -15.34 16.81 -9.11
CA GLY A 531 -15.55 15.37 -9.31
C GLY A 531 -16.98 15.03 -9.76
N ALA A 532 -17.31 13.74 -9.81
CA ALA A 532 -18.61 13.25 -10.27
C ALA A 532 -19.82 13.88 -9.54
N ALA A 533 -19.74 14.05 -8.23
CA ALA A 533 -20.81 14.66 -7.43
C ALA A 533 -21.03 16.15 -7.78
N THR A 534 -19.95 16.90 -8.00
CA THR A 534 -20.01 18.31 -8.41
C THR A 534 -20.64 18.45 -9.79
N LEU A 535 -20.26 17.60 -10.75
CA LEU A 535 -20.85 17.62 -12.10
C LEU A 535 -22.33 17.23 -12.12
N ALA A 536 -22.71 16.22 -11.34
CA ALA A 536 -24.12 15.83 -11.20
C ALA A 536 -24.98 16.96 -10.62
N ALA A 537 -24.48 17.67 -9.61
CA ALA A 537 -25.18 18.79 -9.02
C ALA A 537 -25.30 19.97 -10.00
N LEU A 538 -24.26 20.25 -10.80
CA LEU A 538 -24.30 21.27 -11.85
C LEU A 538 -25.35 20.91 -12.92
N ASP A 539 -25.34 19.68 -13.42
CA ASP A 539 -26.28 19.21 -14.44
C ASP A 539 -27.74 19.28 -13.96
N ALA A 540 -28.00 18.89 -12.71
CA ALA A 540 -29.32 19.01 -12.09
C ALA A 540 -29.75 20.46 -11.85
N ALA A 541 -28.83 21.34 -11.42
CA ALA A 541 -29.12 22.75 -11.21
C ALA A 541 -29.49 23.47 -12.53
N LEU A 542 -28.86 23.09 -13.65
CA LEU A 542 -29.20 23.60 -14.97
C LEU A 542 -30.63 23.23 -15.39
N VAL A 543 -31.11 22.03 -15.01
CA VAL A 543 -32.50 21.60 -15.23
C VAL A 543 -33.47 22.49 -14.46
N ALA A 544 -33.22 22.67 -13.16
CA ALA A 544 -34.08 23.49 -12.31
C ALA A 544 -34.12 24.95 -12.79
N SER A 545 -32.97 25.51 -13.16
CA SER A 545 -32.86 26.88 -13.68
C SER A 545 -33.62 27.07 -15.00
N ALA A 546 -33.56 26.10 -15.92
CA ALA A 546 -34.30 26.15 -17.17
C ALA A 546 -35.83 26.05 -16.96
N ALA A 547 -36.29 25.19 -16.05
CA ALA A 547 -37.71 25.06 -15.71
C ALA A 547 -38.28 26.34 -15.09
N THR A 548 -37.53 26.97 -14.17
CA THR A 548 -37.94 28.24 -13.55
C THR A 548 -38.00 29.38 -14.58
N ARG A 549 -37.06 29.45 -15.52
CA ARG A 549 -37.09 30.45 -16.61
C ARG A 549 -38.26 30.24 -17.57
N ALA A 550 -38.58 29.00 -17.92
CA ALA A 550 -39.73 28.70 -18.77
C ALA A 550 -41.06 29.09 -18.10
N ALA A 551 -41.24 28.77 -16.81
CA ALA A 551 -42.42 29.15 -16.04
C ALA A 551 -42.56 30.68 -15.89
N ALA A 552 -41.44 31.40 -15.69
CA ALA A 552 -41.43 32.86 -15.61
C ALA A 552 -41.78 33.51 -16.96
N ALA A 553 -41.26 32.99 -18.08
CA ALA A 553 -41.58 33.48 -19.42
C ALA A 553 -43.06 33.25 -19.78
N GLU A 554 -43.62 32.11 -19.41
CA GLU A 554 -45.04 31.83 -19.67
C GLU A 554 -45.98 32.68 -18.81
N THR A 555 -45.55 33.05 -17.60
CA THR A 555 -46.29 33.99 -16.74
C THR A 555 -46.19 35.43 -17.27
N SER A 556 -45.06 35.83 -17.87
CA SER A 556 -44.89 37.13 -18.53
C SER A 556 -45.77 37.24 -19.78
N ASN A 557 -45.72 36.23 -20.66
CA ASN A 557 -46.55 36.20 -21.87
C ASN A 557 -48.04 36.24 -21.56
N ARG A 558 -48.53 35.53 -20.52
CA ARG A 558 -49.95 35.61 -20.13
C ARG A 558 -50.35 36.99 -19.62
N ARG A 559 -49.47 37.69 -18.90
CA ARG A 559 -49.74 39.07 -18.44
C ARG A 559 -49.78 40.06 -19.60
N GLU A 560 -48.88 39.91 -20.58
CA GLU A 560 -48.86 40.72 -21.79
C GLU A 560 -50.08 40.45 -22.69
N GLU A 561 -50.56 39.20 -22.78
CA GLU A 561 -51.80 38.85 -23.50
C GLU A 561 -53.09 39.31 -22.79
N GLU A 562 -53.09 39.41 -21.46
CA GLU A 562 -54.20 39.97 -20.67
C GLU A 562 -54.23 41.51 -20.70
N GLU A 563 -53.08 42.18 -20.80
CA GLU A 563 -53.02 43.64 -21.01
C GLU A 563 -53.33 44.07 -22.45
N HIS A 564 -53.28 43.15 -23.42
CA HIS A 564 -53.58 43.43 -24.83
C HIS A 564 -55.01 43.09 -25.26
N ARG A 565 -55.81 42.45 -24.38
CA ARG A 565 -57.27 42.28 -24.55
C ARG A 565 -58.03 43.38 -23.81
#